data_AF-A0A0G0P0A1-F1
#
_entry.id   AF-A0A0G0P0A1-F1
#
_cell.length_a   1.000
_cell.length_b   1.000
_cell.length_c   1.000
_cell.angle_alpha   90.00
_cell.angle_beta   90.00
_cell.angle_gamma   90.00
#
_symmetry.space_group_name_H-M   'P 1'
#
loop_
_entity.id
_entity.type
_entity.pdbx_description
1 polymer ?
#
loop_
_entity_poly.entity_id
_entity_poly.type
_entity_poly.pdbx_seq_one_letter_code
_entity_poly.pdbx_strand_id
1 'polypeptide(L)'
;METFYSPTLTTSLSNKHLLLDTNVFRDFAAKPSVFTKFFNELKEADVTIATIDLVKYEILKGSASETKYQEKSKLIADIIDSTITPIPRTFEIIYELIQEYGIDGASLNVTDLFLGAILKQYKRNIFLMTRDTTDFIQSVFDLTGVVNVPLNKGIFTYGVYQYTK
;
A
#
# COMPACT_ATOMS: atom_id res chain seq x y z
N MET A 1 2.61 -16.47 -15.14
CA MET A 1 3.38 -16.06 -13.95
C MET A 1 2.38 -15.81 -12.87
N GLU A 2 2.57 -16.43 -11.73
CA GLU A 2 1.63 -16.37 -10.62
C GLU A 2 2.26 -15.64 -9.43
N THR A 3 1.41 -14.97 -8.67
CA THR A 3 1.78 -14.33 -7.42
C THR A 3 1.82 -15.40 -6.33
N PHE A 4 2.87 -15.40 -5.50
CA PHE A 4 3.03 -16.37 -4.42
C PHE A 4 2.80 -15.70 -3.07
N TYR A 5 1.85 -16.19 -2.30
CA TYR A 5 1.52 -15.70 -0.96
C TYR A 5 0.92 -16.83 -0.12
N SER A 6 0.93 -16.68 1.21
CA SER A 6 0.31 -17.67 2.10
C SER A 6 -1.20 -17.75 1.84
N PRO A 7 -1.82 -18.95 1.76
CA PRO A 7 -3.27 -19.09 1.63
C PRO A 7 -4.06 -18.38 2.74
N THR A 8 -3.46 -18.24 3.93
CA THR A 8 -4.07 -17.55 5.07
C THR A 8 -4.16 -16.04 4.90
N LEU A 9 -3.40 -15.45 3.95
CA LEU A 9 -3.38 -14.02 3.71
C LEU A 9 -4.75 -13.52 3.28
N THR A 10 -5.37 -14.16 2.29
CA THR A 10 -6.68 -13.79 1.78
C THR A 10 -7.74 -13.80 2.90
N THR A 11 -7.75 -14.85 3.73
CA THR A 11 -8.64 -14.92 4.90
C THR A 11 -8.38 -13.79 5.90
N SER A 12 -7.10 -13.44 6.14
CA SER A 12 -6.75 -12.37 7.09
C SER A 12 -7.17 -10.97 6.62
N LEU A 13 -7.21 -10.77 5.29
CA LEU A 13 -7.58 -9.52 4.63
C LEU A 13 -9.09 -9.40 4.38
N SER A 14 -9.83 -10.51 4.38
CA SER A 14 -11.26 -10.52 4.05
C SER A 14 -12.06 -9.52 4.90
N ASN A 15 -12.99 -8.80 4.26
CA ASN A 15 -13.82 -7.73 4.84
C ASN A 15 -13.02 -6.53 5.37
N LYS A 16 -11.82 -6.28 4.83
CA LYS A 16 -10.92 -5.19 5.26
C LYS A 16 -10.32 -4.46 4.07
N HIS A 17 -9.59 -3.39 4.36
CA HIS A 17 -8.94 -2.57 3.34
C HIS A 17 -7.49 -3.00 3.14
N LEU A 18 -7.06 -3.15 1.89
CA LEU A 18 -5.66 -3.26 1.52
C LEU A 18 -5.21 -1.96 0.87
N LEU A 19 -4.42 -1.18 1.61
CA LEU A 19 -3.83 0.07 1.18
C LEU A 19 -2.61 -0.21 0.28
N LEU A 20 -2.59 0.40 -0.89
CA LEU A 20 -1.50 0.27 -1.86
C LEU A 20 -0.57 1.48 -1.83
N ASP A 21 0.73 1.18 -1.77
CA ASP A 21 1.81 2.15 -1.88
C ASP A 21 2.16 2.46 -3.35
N THR A 22 2.84 3.59 -3.60
CA THR A 22 3.32 4.08 -4.89
C THR A 22 4.14 3.02 -5.64
N ASN A 23 4.94 2.20 -4.96
CA ASN A 23 5.73 1.13 -5.60
C ASN A 23 4.85 0.03 -6.22
N VAL A 24 3.70 -0.29 -5.63
CA VAL A 24 2.77 -1.30 -6.15
C VAL A 24 2.18 -0.87 -7.48
N PHE A 25 1.77 0.40 -7.61
CA PHE A 25 1.25 0.94 -8.86
C PHE A 25 2.29 0.95 -9.99
N ARG A 26 3.55 1.29 -9.66
CA ARG A 26 4.67 1.27 -10.63
C ARG A 26 4.88 -0.15 -11.18
N ASP A 27 4.83 -1.14 -10.30
CA ASP A 27 5.05 -2.53 -10.69
C ASP A 27 3.83 -3.13 -11.40
N PHE A 28 2.62 -2.74 -11.02
CA PHE A 28 1.39 -3.03 -11.77
C PHE A 28 1.52 -2.55 -13.22
N ALA A 29 1.93 -1.31 -13.44
CA ALA A 29 2.09 -0.75 -14.78
C ALA A 29 3.09 -1.57 -15.64
N ALA A 30 4.11 -2.16 -15.00
CA ALA A 30 5.09 -3.00 -15.68
C ALA A 30 4.56 -4.41 -16.00
N LYS A 31 3.65 -4.98 -15.18
CA LYS A 31 3.04 -6.30 -15.37
C LYS A 31 1.55 -6.34 -14.96
N PRO A 32 0.66 -5.71 -15.75
CA PRO A 32 -0.75 -5.56 -15.35
C PRO A 32 -1.44 -6.91 -15.13
N SER A 33 -1.23 -7.89 -16.01
CA SER A 33 -1.93 -9.18 -15.96
C SER A 33 -1.70 -9.97 -14.67
N VAL A 34 -0.51 -9.88 -14.07
CA VAL A 34 -0.18 -10.60 -12.83
C VAL A 34 -0.89 -9.97 -11.64
N PHE A 35 -0.84 -8.64 -11.53
CA PHE A 35 -1.49 -7.93 -10.44
C PHE A 35 -3.01 -7.88 -10.59
N THR A 36 -3.55 -7.79 -11.81
CA THR A 36 -5.00 -7.84 -12.03
C THR A 36 -5.59 -9.16 -11.53
N LYS A 37 -4.95 -10.30 -11.82
CA LYS A 37 -5.39 -11.60 -11.28
C LYS A 37 -5.41 -11.58 -9.75
N PHE A 38 -4.30 -11.15 -9.14
CA PHE A 38 -4.17 -11.09 -7.69
C PHE A 38 -5.21 -10.15 -7.03
N PHE A 39 -5.39 -8.94 -7.54
CA PHE A 39 -6.37 -8.00 -6.98
C PHE A 39 -7.82 -8.46 -7.19
N ASN A 40 -8.12 -9.13 -8.31
CA ASN A 40 -9.45 -9.73 -8.50
C ASN A 40 -9.71 -10.84 -7.48
N GLU A 41 -8.75 -11.73 -7.22
CA GLU A 41 -8.86 -12.77 -6.18
C GLU A 41 -9.10 -12.15 -4.78
N LEU A 42 -8.43 -11.04 -4.47
CA LEU A 42 -8.66 -10.32 -3.21
C LEU A 42 -10.06 -9.67 -3.16
N LYS A 43 -10.51 -9.05 -4.26
CA LYS A 43 -11.86 -8.45 -4.34
C LYS A 43 -12.96 -9.51 -4.23
N GLU A 44 -12.77 -10.69 -4.82
CA GLU A 44 -13.67 -11.85 -4.67
C GLU A 44 -13.75 -12.36 -3.22
N ALA A 45 -12.75 -12.06 -2.39
CA ALA A 45 -12.72 -12.38 -0.96
C ALA A 45 -13.16 -11.20 -0.06
N ASP A 46 -13.88 -10.23 -0.62
CA ASP A 46 -14.39 -9.04 0.07
C ASP A 46 -13.28 -8.13 0.63
N VAL A 47 -12.12 -8.05 -0.04
CA VAL A 47 -11.06 -7.09 0.28
C VAL A 47 -11.26 -5.82 -0.53
N THR A 48 -11.37 -4.67 0.15
CA THR A 48 -11.42 -3.36 -0.51
C THR A 48 -9.99 -2.91 -0.85
N ILE A 49 -9.69 -2.75 -2.13
CA ILE A 49 -8.40 -2.20 -2.57
C ILE A 49 -8.45 -0.68 -2.45
N ALA A 50 -7.54 -0.10 -1.67
CA ALA A 50 -7.54 1.32 -1.38
C ALA A 50 -6.17 1.98 -1.60
N THR A 51 -6.14 3.30 -1.68
CA THR A 51 -4.91 4.09 -1.55
C THR A 51 -5.23 5.43 -0.86
N ILE A 52 -4.23 6.27 -0.61
CA ILE A 52 -4.43 7.63 -0.08
C ILE A 52 -4.17 8.69 -1.14
N ASP A 53 -4.72 9.88 -0.96
CA ASP A 53 -4.53 11.00 -1.90
C ASP A 53 -3.05 11.30 -2.16
N LEU A 54 -2.18 11.22 -1.14
CA LEU A 54 -0.75 11.49 -1.29
C LEU A 54 -0.06 10.50 -2.25
N VAL A 55 -0.36 9.21 -2.16
CA VAL A 55 0.16 8.19 -3.09
C VAL A 55 -0.30 8.51 -4.52
N LYS A 56 -1.57 8.88 -4.70
CA LYS A 56 -2.08 9.30 -6.02
C LYS A 56 -1.29 10.49 -6.56
N TYR A 57 -1.07 11.51 -5.72
CA TYR A 57 -0.30 12.69 -6.11
C TYR A 57 1.16 12.33 -6.46
N GLU A 58 1.79 11.39 -5.76
CA GLU A 58 3.13 10.92 -6.11
C GLU A 58 3.20 10.24 -7.47
N ILE A 59 2.21 9.42 -7.80
CA ILE A 59 2.13 8.75 -9.09
C ILE A 59 1.91 9.79 -10.21
N LEU A 60 0.98 10.71 -9.99
CA LEU A 60 0.55 11.71 -10.95
C LEU A 60 1.59 12.80 -11.19
N LYS A 61 2.29 13.30 -10.15
CA LYS A 61 3.30 14.37 -10.27
C LYS A 61 4.46 14.00 -11.19
N GLY A 62 4.77 12.71 -11.32
CA GLY A 62 5.83 12.21 -12.21
C GLY A 62 5.43 12.11 -13.69
N SER A 63 4.39 12.83 -14.13
CA SER A 63 3.87 12.74 -15.51
C SER A 63 4.53 13.76 -16.41
N ALA A 64 5.14 13.30 -17.50
CA ALA A 64 5.85 14.16 -18.45
C ALA A 64 4.92 14.94 -19.39
N SER A 65 3.63 14.57 -19.46
CA SER A 65 2.63 15.20 -20.31
C SER A 65 1.22 14.94 -19.77
N GLU A 66 0.24 15.71 -20.27
CA GLU A 66 -1.18 15.51 -19.96
C GLU A 66 -1.65 14.09 -20.33
N THR A 67 -1.22 13.56 -21.48
CA THR A 67 -1.55 12.19 -21.87
C THR A 67 -1.05 11.17 -20.85
N LYS A 68 0.19 11.31 -20.36
CA LYS A 68 0.73 10.43 -19.32
C LYS A 68 0.04 10.61 -17.98
N TYR A 69 -0.41 11.82 -17.67
CA TYR A 69 -1.23 12.07 -16.49
C TYR A 69 -2.55 11.29 -16.57
N GLN A 70 -3.27 11.38 -17.70
CA GLN A 70 -4.54 10.67 -17.91
C GLN A 70 -4.37 9.14 -17.89
N GLU A 71 -3.31 8.61 -18.52
CA GLU A 71 -2.98 7.18 -18.46
C GLU A 71 -2.81 6.69 -17.02
N LYS A 72 -2.05 7.42 -16.19
CA LYS A 72 -1.83 7.07 -14.78
C LYS A 72 -3.07 7.24 -13.92
N SER A 73 -3.84 8.29 -14.15
CA SER A 73 -5.11 8.53 -13.46
C SER A 73 -6.08 7.36 -13.69
N LYS A 74 -6.20 6.93 -14.95
CA LYS A 74 -6.99 5.75 -15.32
C LYS A 74 -6.45 4.48 -14.67
N LEU A 75 -5.15 4.25 -14.71
CA LEU A 75 -4.51 3.10 -14.06
C LEU A 75 -4.88 3.00 -12.58
N ILE A 76 -4.83 4.12 -11.86
CA ILE A 76 -5.20 4.17 -10.44
C ILE A 76 -6.67 3.76 -10.28
N ALA A 77 -7.56 4.37 -11.06
CA ALA A 77 -9.01 4.11 -11.00
C ALA A 77 -9.40 2.67 -11.35
N ASP A 78 -8.66 2.03 -12.27
CA ASP A 78 -8.90 0.63 -12.66
C ASP A 78 -8.51 -0.36 -11.54
N ILE A 79 -7.63 0.04 -10.62
CA ILE A 79 -7.10 -0.82 -9.55
C ILE A 79 -7.90 -0.65 -8.25
N ILE A 80 -8.04 0.59 -7.80
CA ILE A 80 -8.58 0.89 -6.46
C ILE A 80 -10.11 0.94 -6.45
N ASP A 81 -10.70 0.49 -5.35
CA ASP A 81 -12.13 0.61 -5.06
C ASP A 81 -12.42 1.91 -4.28
N SER A 82 -11.45 2.43 -3.53
CA SER A 82 -11.61 3.65 -2.74
C SER A 82 -10.33 4.45 -2.55
N THR A 83 -10.47 5.75 -2.28
CA THR A 83 -9.38 6.61 -1.81
C THR A 83 -9.67 7.04 -0.38
N ILE A 84 -8.71 6.89 0.52
CA ILE A 84 -8.79 7.35 1.90
C ILE A 84 -8.16 8.73 1.98
N THR A 85 -8.97 9.74 2.32
CA THR A 85 -8.50 11.10 2.51
C THR A 85 -8.08 11.32 3.97
N PRO A 86 -6.86 11.83 4.23
CA PRO A 86 -6.45 12.20 5.58
C PRO A 86 -7.40 13.23 6.20
N ILE A 87 -7.87 12.93 7.41
CA ILE A 87 -8.67 13.85 8.25
C ILE A 87 -7.77 14.56 9.28
N PRO A 88 -8.22 15.61 9.98
CA PRO A 88 -7.40 16.33 10.98
C PRO A 88 -6.73 15.41 12.00
N ARG A 89 -7.43 14.37 12.50
CA ARG A 89 -6.87 13.38 13.42
C ARG A 89 -5.65 12.63 12.85
N THR A 90 -5.58 12.44 11.52
CA THR A 90 -4.43 11.80 10.86
C THR A 90 -3.14 12.57 11.16
N PHE A 91 -3.18 13.90 11.17
CA PHE A 91 -2.01 14.74 11.41
C PHE A 91 -1.52 14.65 12.86
N GLU A 92 -2.43 14.53 13.82
CA GLU A 92 -2.08 14.26 15.21
C GLU A 92 -1.39 12.89 15.34
N ILE A 93 -1.91 11.87 14.65
CA ILE A 93 -1.31 10.53 14.62
C ILE A 93 0.06 10.53 13.96
N ILE A 94 0.28 11.33 12.91
CA ILE A 94 1.61 11.51 12.30
C ILE A 94 2.60 12.04 13.33
N TYR A 95 2.22 13.05 14.10
CA TYR A 95 3.07 13.57 15.15
C TYR A 95 3.42 12.49 16.19
N GLU A 96 2.42 11.72 16.63
CA GLU A 96 2.65 10.57 17.53
C GLU A 96 3.59 9.54 16.89
N LEU A 97 3.44 9.22 15.60
CA LEU A 97 4.31 8.27 14.89
C LEU A 97 5.74 8.77 14.79
N ILE A 98 5.96 10.06 14.50
CA ILE A 98 7.29 10.66 14.48
C ILE A 98 7.96 10.50 15.86
N GLN A 99 7.21 10.69 16.94
CA GLN A 99 7.72 10.48 18.30
C GLN A 99 8.03 9.01 18.58
N GLU A 100 7.19 8.07 18.13
CA GLU A 100 7.40 6.63 18.30
C GLU A 100 8.59 6.11 17.49
N TYR A 101 8.78 6.62 16.27
CA TYR A 101 9.88 6.24 15.39
C TYR A 101 11.22 6.82 15.84
N GLY A 102 11.22 8.02 16.44
CA GLY A 102 12.44 8.68 16.89
C GLY A 102 13.48 8.80 15.77
N ILE A 103 14.72 8.36 16.05
CA ILE A 103 15.82 8.42 15.08
C ILE A 103 15.66 7.45 13.91
N ASP A 104 14.94 6.34 14.11
CA ASP A 104 14.74 5.32 13.08
C ASP A 104 13.80 5.81 11.97
N GLY A 105 13.01 6.86 12.23
CA GLY A 105 12.15 7.50 11.24
C GLY A 105 12.78 8.63 10.44
N ALA A 106 14.07 8.94 10.64
CA ALA A 106 14.69 10.11 10.01
C ALA A 106 14.69 10.06 8.46
N SER A 107 14.68 8.86 7.86
CA SER A 107 14.65 8.65 6.42
C SER A 107 13.24 8.50 5.84
N LEU A 108 12.20 8.44 6.68
CA LEU A 108 10.84 8.27 6.19
C LEU A 108 10.41 9.43 5.32
N ASN A 109 9.80 9.10 4.18
CA ASN A 109 9.17 10.13 3.39
C ASN A 109 7.82 10.52 4.02
N VAL A 110 7.30 11.69 3.65
CA VAL A 110 6.04 12.20 4.19
C VAL A 110 4.89 11.24 3.85
N THR A 111 4.85 10.69 2.63
CA THR A 111 3.82 9.73 2.20
C THR A 111 3.79 8.49 3.11
N ASP A 112 4.95 7.95 3.49
CA ASP A 112 5.08 6.80 4.40
C ASP A 112 4.51 7.12 5.78
N LEU A 113 4.77 8.33 6.30
CA LEU A 113 4.19 8.78 7.57
C LEU A 113 2.66 8.82 7.50
N PHE A 114 2.10 9.28 6.38
CA PHE A 114 0.64 9.26 6.18
C PHE A 114 0.11 7.82 6.06
N LEU A 115 0.79 6.93 5.32
CA LEU A 115 0.41 5.53 5.22
C LEU A 115 0.40 4.87 6.62
N GLY A 116 1.46 5.08 7.40
CA GLY A 116 1.54 4.61 8.79
C GLY A 116 0.46 5.20 9.68
N ALA A 117 0.14 6.49 9.53
CA ALA A 117 -0.90 7.13 10.32
C ALA A 117 -2.30 6.58 9.99
N ILE A 118 -2.56 6.26 8.72
CA ILE A 118 -3.80 5.60 8.30
C ILE A 118 -3.87 4.18 8.87
N LEU A 119 -2.77 3.42 8.86
CA LEU A 119 -2.72 2.11 9.53
C LEU A 119 -3.06 2.22 11.02
N LYS A 120 -2.48 3.19 11.72
CA LYS A 120 -2.73 3.42 13.15
C LYS A 120 -4.16 3.95 13.43
N GLN A 121 -4.72 4.75 12.52
CA GLN A 121 -6.07 5.29 12.64
C GLN A 121 -7.14 4.21 12.51
N TYR A 122 -7.02 3.30 11.53
CA TYR A 122 -8.02 2.28 11.24
C TYR A 122 -7.69 0.90 11.81
N LYS A 123 -6.48 0.73 12.37
CA LYS A 123 -6.03 -0.45 13.13
C LYS A 123 -6.27 -1.76 12.36
N ARG A 124 -7.03 -2.68 12.96
CA ARG A 124 -7.28 -4.04 12.47
C ARG A 124 -8.10 -4.11 11.17
N ASN A 125 -8.69 -3.00 10.73
CA ASN A 125 -9.55 -2.92 9.55
C ASN A 125 -8.79 -2.52 8.27
N ILE A 126 -7.49 -2.28 8.38
CA ILE A 126 -6.65 -1.89 7.25
C ILE A 126 -5.29 -2.58 7.30
N PHE A 127 -4.74 -2.81 6.13
CA PHE A 127 -3.39 -3.31 5.89
C PHE A 127 -2.71 -2.43 4.86
N LEU A 128 -1.38 -2.48 4.79
CA LEU A 128 -0.57 -1.82 3.77
C LEU A 128 0.22 -2.88 3.01
N MET A 129 0.20 -2.81 1.68
CA MET A 129 1.10 -3.55 0.81
C MET A 129 2.17 -2.61 0.26
N THR A 130 3.44 -2.91 0.54
CA THR A 130 4.59 -2.11 0.08
C THR A 130 5.83 -2.97 -0.14
N ARG A 131 6.73 -2.53 -1.02
CA ARG A 131 8.09 -3.08 -1.16
C ARG A 131 9.10 -2.47 -0.20
N ASP A 132 8.77 -1.32 0.39
CA ASP A 132 9.67 -0.55 1.25
C ASP A 132 9.62 -1.12 2.68
N THR A 133 10.03 -2.38 2.78
CA THR A 133 9.86 -3.23 3.99
C THR A 133 10.70 -2.80 5.20
N THR A 134 11.65 -1.88 5.00
CA THR A 134 12.47 -1.28 6.06
C THR A 134 11.83 -0.08 6.72
N ASP A 135 10.85 0.54 6.07
CA ASP A 135 10.30 1.84 6.46
C ASP A 135 9.16 1.68 7.49
N PHE A 136 8.58 0.49 7.58
CA PHE A 136 7.54 0.16 8.55
C PHE A 136 8.14 -0.67 9.70
N ILE A 137 8.55 0.02 10.77
CA ILE A 137 9.27 -0.60 11.90
C ILE A 137 8.37 -1.60 12.65
N GLN A 138 8.94 -2.78 12.95
CA GLN A 138 8.18 -3.90 13.53
C GLN A 138 7.74 -3.69 14.98
N SER A 139 8.30 -2.71 15.68
CA SER A 139 7.84 -2.30 17.02
C SER A 139 6.49 -1.57 17.00
N VAL A 140 6.05 -1.10 15.83
CA VAL A 140 4.81 -0.34 15.61
C VAL A 140 3.86 -1.10 14.68
N PHE A 141 4.39 -1.78 13.66
CA PHE A 141 3.62 -2.46 12.63
C PHE A 141 4.01 -3.94 12.49
N ASP A 142 3.02 -4.83 12.54
CA ASP A 142 3.21 -6.26 12.32
C ASP A 142 3.30 -6.57 10.83
N LEU A 143 4.32 -7.34 10.43
CA LEU A 143 4.37 -7.96 9.11
C LEU A 143 3.45 -9.20 9.12
N THR A 144 2.23 -9.05 8.62
CA THR A 144 1.20 -10.10 8.64
C THR A 144 1.27 -11.05 7.45
N GLY A 145 1.95 -10.66 6.38
CA GLY A 145 2.09 -11.49 5.19
C GLY A 145 3.16 -10.99 4.25
N VAL A 146 3.54 -11.86 3.31
CA VAL A 146 4.49 -11.55 2.25
C VAL A 146 3.87 -12.01 0.93
N VAL A 147 3.96 -11.14 -0.08
CA VAL A 147 3.53 -11.41 -1.44
C VAL A 147 4.76 -11.35 -2.34
N ASN A 148 5.03 -12.41 -3.08
CA ASN A 148 6.15 -12.50 -4.00
C ASN A 148 5.65 -12.54 -5.45
N VAL A 149 6.14 -11.62 -6.27
CA VAL A 149 5.77 -11.50 -7.68
C VAL A 149 7.01 -11.77 -8.54
N PRO A 150 7.05 -12.85 -9.34
CA PRO A 150 8.12 -13.06 -10.29
C PRO A 150 7.99 -12.08 -11.47
N LEU A 151 8.99 -11.23 -11.63
CA LEU A 151 9.12 -10.29 -12.74
C LEU A 151 10.33 -10.67 -13.61
N ASN A 152 10.43 -10.07 -14.80
CA ASN A 152 11.51 -10.35 -15.75
C ASN A 152 12.93 -10.13 -15.17
N LYS A 153 13.06 -9.30 -14.13
CA LYS A 153 14.34 -8.92 -13.49
C LYS A 153 14.59 -9.61 -12.15
N GLY A 154 13.72 -10.52 -11.71
CA GLY A 154 13.83 -11.19 -10.41
C GLY A 154 12.49 -11.32 -9.70
N ILE A 155 12.54 -11.64 -8.41
CA ILE A 155 11.34 -11.75 -7.55
C ILE A 155 11.21 -10.43 -6.79
N PHE A 156 10.07 -9.77 -6.92
CA PHE A 156 9.75 -8.61 -6.10
C PHE A 156 8.93 -9.06 -4.90
N THR A 157 9.35 -8.62 -3.72
CA THR A 157 8.77 -9.01 -2.43
C THR A 157 8.05 -7.80 -1.85
N TYR A 158 6.78 -7.98 -1.52
CA TYR A 158 5.94 -6.98 -0.87
C TYR A 158 5.61 -7.48 0.53
N GLY A 159 5.85 -6.65 1.53
CA GLY A 159 5.35 -6.87 2.87
C GLY A 159 3.90 -6.39 2.98
N VAL A 160 3.09 -7.14 3.72
CA VAL A 160 1.73 -6.76 4.11
C VAL A 160 1.76 -6.43 5.59
N TYR A 161 1.56 -5.15 5.93
CA TYR A 161 1.71 -4.62 7.27
C TYR A 161 0.37 -4.22 7.89
N GLN A 162 0.26 -4.33 9.20
CA GLN A 162 -0.87 -3.85 9.99
C GLN A 162 -0.36 -3.20 11.29
N TYR A 163 -1.09 -2.24 11.82
CA TYR A 163 -0.76 -1.67 13.13
C TYR A 163 -1.00 -2.66 14.27
N THR A 164 0.00 -2.83 15.14
CA THR A 164 0.07 -3.89 16.17
C THR A 164 -0.79 -3.61 17.42
N LYS A 165 -1.06 -2.33 17.76
CA LYS A 165 -1.60 -1.95 19.08
C LYS A 165 -3.10 -1.58 19.12
#